data_AF-A0A937KEV4-F1
#
_entry.id   AF-A0A937KEV4-F1
#
_cell.length_a   1.000
_cell.length_b   1.000
_cell.length_c   1.000
_cell.angle_alpha   90.00
_cell.angle_beta   90.00
_cell.angle_gamma   90.00
#
_symmetry.space_group_name_H-M   'P 1'
#
loop_
_entity.id
_entity.type
_entity.pdbx_description
1 polymer ?
#
loop_
_entity_poly.entity_id
_entity_poly.type
_entity_poly.pdbx_seq_one_letter_code
_entity_poly.pdbx_strand_id
1 'polypeptide(L)'
;MKSTYYLLLVFLLLACSTKEDIEPQNPLSSDNDELQAILASDAGSQLKKQVLWRIYKLNKQENPQEGMKALNDLQEIASREGDQFYFAKANHGLGLLMKRQGDYIEAIDHYLQAVNSFDKIDSSLYVADDLNNIGNIFAESGNFDYAIRFFEKAQQIYHIAEDIEYLTMANLNLAICSYSKTEPNYERADEYFQEALALANELTEERNAYLNWIYNSIGAMHYKRGNYGYAKTFYLKSLDHLEPSADLTQKKFIAFFNIGEAAIGADNLTDANKYIEQAIDLLKDGKVDSNSILGARNIEAALFQKKGNYEKATSILENALDIANKEAINPKLKETLKLLSHSYRNLNNSGKAVDASRYDRILALKESQEVFEKELVEKTNFKALQAALSLKIELDNQIKEKKAEMDKKSFYINLTLVLAVLLIAVAIYLSYRVRKAYAKYINFRHQVKADMKEAVNVVENWSELGEEEKMRLLNEVRFR
;
A
#
# COMPACT_ATOMS: atom_id res chain seq x y z
N MET A 1 -10.48 9.92 33.09
CA MET A 1 -9.89 8.66 32.57
C MET A 1 -10.69 8.17 31.35
N LYS A 2 -10.42 8.75 30.18
CA LYS A 2 -10.71 8.17 28.86
C LYS A 2 -9.52 8.57 27.99
N SER A 3 -8.37 7.99 28.30
CA SER A 3 -7.09 8.21 27.59
C SER A 3 -6.68 6.91 26.90
N THR A 4 -7.57 6.38 26.06
CA THR A 4 -7.37 5.09 25.37
C THR A 4 -7.32 5.21 23.84
N TYR A 5 -7.28 6.43 23.30
CA TYR A 5 -7.35 6.62 21.85
C TYR A 5 -6.02 6.79 21.12
N TYR A 6 -4.87 6.84 21.80
CA TYR A 6 -3.63 7.27 21.12
C TYR A 6 -2.36 6.60 21.62
N LEU A 7 -2.40 5.29 21.86
CA LEU A 7 -1.19 4.50 22.12
C LEU A 7 -0.42 4.12 20.84
N LEU A 8 -0.85 4.60 19.66
CA LEU A 8 -0.39 4.05 18.37
C LEU A 8 0.73 4.81 17.66
N LEU A 9 1.08 6.01 18.12
CA LEU A 9 1.73 7.00 17.25
C LEU A 9 3.26 6.86 17.08
N VAL A 10 3.89 5.72 17.37
CA VAL A 10 5.36 5.57 17.24
C VAL A 10 5.82 4.31 16.50
N PHE A 11 4.95 3.38 16.11
CA PHE A 11 5.40 2.13 15.49
C PHE A 11 5.55 2.13 13.96
N LEU A 12 5.34 3.27 13.30
CA LEU A 12 5.33 3.36 11.82
C LEU A 12 6.50 4.15 11.22
N LEU A 13 7.58 4.35 11.99
CA LEU A 13 8.90 4.69 11.44
C LEU A 13 9.66 3.41 11.10
N LEU A 14 9.05 2.56 10.27
CA LEU A 14 9.84 1.66 9.47
C LEU A 14 10.55 2.53 8.44
N ALA A 15 11.88 2.54 8.51
CA ALA A 15 12.64 2.79 7.32
C ALA A 15 12.18 1.73 6.32
N CYS A 16 11.39 2.11 5.32
CA CYS A 16 11.26 1.30 4.12
C CYS A 16 12.71 1.07 3.64
N SER A 17 13.24 -0.10 3.96
CA SER A 17 14.39 -0.66 3.27
C SER A 17 13.80 -1.02 1.92
N THR A 18 13.83 -0.06 0.99
CA THR A 18 13.39 -0.28 -0.38
C THR A 18 14.30 -1.36 -0.96
N LYS A 19 13.92 -2.63 -0.80
CA LYS A 19 14.49 -3.74 -1.56
C LYS A 19 13.97 -3.57 -2.99
N GLU A 20 14.69 -2.72 -3.70
CA GLU A 20 15.09 -2.80 -5.10
C GLU A 20 15.75 -1.45 -5.42
N ASP A 21 16.92 -1.25 -4.83
CA ASP A 21 17.91 -0.38 -5.44
C ASP A 21 18.47 -1.14 -6.65
N ILE A 22 17.93 -0.87 -7.84
CA ILE A 22 18.77 -0.94 -9.04
C ILE A 22 19.75 0.23 -8.91
N GLU A 23 20.75 0.08 -8.03
CA GLU A 23 21.93 0.92 -8.11
C GLU A 23 22.59 0.65 -9.48
N PRO A 24 23.06 1.70 -10.19
CA PRO A 24 23.76 1.51 -11.43
C PRO A 24 24.90 0.50 -11.28
N GLN A 25 25.27 -0.17 -12.38
CA GLN A 25 26.34 -1.19 -12.40
C GLN A 25 27.69 -0.71 -11.85
N ASN A 26 27.87 0.60 -11.64
CA ASN A 26 28.96 1.19 -10.86
C ASN A 26 28.39 1.92 -9.63
N PRO A 27 28.88 1.63 -8.40
CA PRO A 27 28.38 2.30 -7.20
C PRO A 27 28.71 3.80 -7.27
N LEU A 28 27.67 4.62 -7.14
CA LEU A 28 27.80 6.07 -7.05
C LEU A 28 28.50 6.45 -5.73
N SER A 29 29.19 7.60 -5.74
CA SER A 29 29.86 8.11 -4.55
C SER A 29 28.91 8.26 -3.36
N SER A 30 29.46 8.09 -2.15
CA SER A 30 28.81 8.47 -0.91
C SER A 30 29.08 9.92 -0.52
N ASP A 31 29.97 10.61 -1.24
CA ASP A 31 30.30 12.02 -1.02
C ASP A 31 29.31 12.92 -1.77
N ASN A 32 28.62 13.78 -1.03
CA ASN A 32 27.63 14.69 -1.58
C ASN A 32 28.26 15.71 -2.54
N ASP A 33 29.48 16.18 -2.29
CA ASP A 33 30.16 17.17 -3.14
C ASP A 33 30.53 16.58 -4.50
N GLU A 34 30.97 15.31 -4.52
CA GLU A 34 31.23 14.57 -5.76
C GLU A 34 29.95 14.36 -6.58
N LEU A 35 28.83 14.05 -5.91
CA LEU A 35 27.53 13.92 -6.56
C LEU A 35 27.06 15.25 -7.16
N GLN A 36 27.23 16.37 -6.45
CA GLN A 36 26.91 17.70 -6.95
C GLN A 36 27.79 18.08 -8.17
N ALA A 37 29.08 17.70 -8.16
CA ALA A 37 29.97 17.90 -9.30
C ALA A 37 29.51 17.12 -10.55
N ILE A 38 28.99 15.90 -10.39
CA ILE A 38 28.41 15.12 -11.50
C ILE A 38 27.18 15.84 -12.08
N LEU A 39 26.31 16.43 -11.25
CA LEU A 39 25.14 17.17 -11.73
C LEU A 39 25.52 18.42 -12.54
N ALA A 40 26.59 19.10 -12.13
CA ALA A 40 27.13 20.28 -12.80
C ALA A 40 27.87 19.96 -14.12
N SER A 41 28.21 18.69 -14.36
CA SER A 41 28.89 18.24 -15.57
C SER A 41 27.94 17.98 -16.76
N ASP A 42 28.52 17.67 -17.92
CA ASP A 42 27.81 17.22 -19.13
C ASP A 42 27.32 15.75 -19.04
N ALA A 43 27.14 15.22 -17.82
CA ALA A 43 26.61 13.88 -17.59
C ALA A 43 25.26 13.65 -18.28
N GLY A 44 25.06 12.45 -18.82
CA GLY A 44 23.79 12.05 -19.44
C GLY A 44 22.63 12.06 -18.45
N SER A 45 21.42 12.34 -18.95
CA SER A 45 20.22 12.50 -18.10
C SER A 45 19.95 11.31 -17.18
N GLN A 46 20.16 10.08 -17.65
CA GLN A 46 20.00 8.87 -16.84
C GLN A 46 20.91 8.88 -15.60
N LEU A 47 22.17 9.27 -15.75
CA LEU A 47 23.11 9.36 -14.63
C LEU A 47 22.69 10.49 -13.68
N LYS A 48 22.22 11.63 -14.20
CA LYS A 48 21.71 12.73 -13.36
C LYS A 48 20.52 12.29 -12.51
N LYS A 49 19.57 11.53 -13.06
CA LYS A 49 18.43 10.98 -12.30
C LYS A 49 18.88 10.04 -11.17
N GLN A 50 19.86 9.16 -11.45
CA GLN A 50 20.44 8.28 -10.43
C GLN A 50 21.16 9.05 -9.32
N VAL A 51 21.92 10.08 -9.69
CA VAL A 51 22.63 10.96 -8.74
C VAL A 51 21.65 11.73 -7.86
N LEU A 52 20.59 12.30 -8.41
CA LEU A 52 19.56 13.01 -7.64
C LEU A 52 18.87 12.09 -6.62
N TRP A 53 18.51 10.85 -7.03
CA TRP A 53 18.00 9.85 -6.10
C TRP A 53 19.00 9.54 -4.97
N ARG A 54 20.30 9.45 -5.30
CA ARG A 54 21.35 9.20 -4.32
C ARG A 54 21.53 10.36 -3.33
N ILE A 55 21.55 11.61 -3.81
CA ILE A 55 21.60 12.82 -2.97
C ILE A 55 20.41 12.84 -2.01
N TYR A 56 19.21 12.53 -2.49
CA TYR A 56 18.04 12.37 -1.63
C TYR A 56 18.29 11.32 -0.53
N LYS A 57 18.76 10.12 -0.88
CA LYS A 57 18.97 9.05 0.11
C LYS A 57 19.97 9.45 1.21
N LEU A 58 21.04 10.16 0.86
CA LEU A 58 22.04 10.67 1.81
C LEU A 58 21.47 11.77 2.70
N ASN A 59 20.70 12.69 2.12
CA ASN A 59 20.24 13.89 2.81
C ASN A 59 18.86 13.75 3.48
N LYS A 60 18.11 12.66 3.25
CA LYS A 60 16.73 12.51 3.74
C LYS A 60 16.59 12.67 5.25
N GLN A 61 17.64 12.37 6.05
CA GLN A 61 17.64 12.52 7.51
C GLN A 61 18.38 13.77 7.97
N GLU A 62 19.60 14.00 7.46
CA GLU A 62 20.49 15.06 7.96
C GLU A 62 20.17 16.44 7.36
N ASN A 63 19.79 16.50 6.08
CA ASN A 63 19.46 17.74 5.37
C ASN A 63 18.20 17.59 4.50
N PRO A 64 16.99 17.55 5.11
CA PRO A 64 15.75 17.31 4.37
C PRO A 64 15.46 18.34 3.27
N GLN A 65 15.96 19.57 3.39
CA GLN A 65 15.78 20.62 2.38
C GLN A 65 16.55 20.28 1.10
N GLU A 66 17.79 19.80 1.22
CA GLU A 66 18.58 19.37 0.08
C GLU A 66 17.99 18.11 -0.56
N GLY A 67 17.55 17.14 0.27
CA GLY A 67 16.84 15.96 -0.23
C GLY A 67 15.56 16.32 -1.00
N MET A 68 14.79 17.30 -0.51
CA MET A 68 13.60 17.80 -1.19
C MET A 68 13.92 18.43 -2.54
N LYS A 69 14.97 19.27 -2.59
CA LYS A 69 15.43 19.88 -3.85
C LYS A 69 15.81 18.82 -4.87
N ALA A 70 16.59 17.81 -4.46
CA ALA A 70 17.01 16.73 -5.34
C ALA A 70 15.82 15.93 -5.93
N LEU A 71 14.77 15.71 -5.13
CA LEU A 71 13.56 15.04 -5.59
C LEU A 71 12.72 15.90 -6.56
N ASN A 72 12.63 17.21 -6.33
CA ASN A 72 11.94 18.11 -7.25
C ASN A 72 12.65 18.17 -8.61
N ASP A 73 13.98 18.30 -8.59
CA ASP A 73 14.81 18.27 -9.81
C ASP A 73 14.65 16.91 -10.55
N LEU A 74 14.59 15.80 -9.80
CA LEU A 74 14.38 14.46 -10.34
C LEU A 74 13.00 14.32 -10.99
N GLN A 75 11.95 14.81 -10.31
CA GLN A 75 10.58 14.80 -10.81
C GLN A 75 10.46 15.59 -12.11
N GLU A 76 11.07 16.78 -12.17
CA GLU A 76 11.02 17.63 -13.36
C GLU A 76 11.70 16.99 -14.58
N ILE A 77 12.91 16.45 -14.40
CA ILE A 77 13.64 15.77 -15.48
C ILE A 77 12.85 14.55 -15.95
N ALA A 78 12.38 13.71 -15.03
CA ALA A 78 11.63 12.51 -15.36
C ALA A 78 10.29 12.83 -16.05
N SER A 79 9.58 13.86 -15.60
CA SER A 79 8.34 14.33 -16.24
C SER A 79 8.57 14.83 -17.66
N ARG A 80 9.67 15.54 -17.91
CA ARG A 80 10.02 16.07 -19.24
C ARG A 80 10.36 14.96 -20.23
N GLU A 81 10.98 13.90 -19.74
CA GLU A 81 11.40 12.74 -20.54
C GLU A 81 10.31 11.67 -20.68
N GLY A 82 9.21 11.79 -19.94
CA GLY A 82 8.18 10.75 -19.86
C GLY A 82 8.64 9.48 -19.14
N ASP A 83 9.68 9.57 -18.30
CA ASP A 83 10.22 8.46 -17.51
C ASP A 83 9.32 8.20 -16.29
N GLN A 84 8.38 7.28 -16.45
CA GLN A 84 7.41 6.95 -15.40
C GLN A 84 8.06 6.39 -14.14
N PHE A 85 9.16 5.65 -14.26
CA PHE A 85 9.82 5.03 -13.12
C PHE A 85 10.46 6.08 -12.21
N TYR A 86 11.30 6.97 -12.76
CA TYR A 86 11.92 8.02 -11.94
C TYR A 86 10.91 9.09 -11.50
N PHE A 87 9.87 9.36 -12.28
CA PHE A 87 8.77 10.23 -11.85
C PHE A 87 8.05 9.65 -10.63
N ALA A 88 7.78 8.34 -10.63
CA ALA A 88 7.18 7.66 -9.50
C ALA A 88 8.12 7.63 -8.28
N LYS A 89 9.41 7.30 -8.45
CA LYS A 89 10.40 7.36 -7.35
C LYS A 89 10.51 8.74 -6.73
N ALA A 90 10.53 9.79 -7.55
CA ALA A 90 10.58 11.16 -7.05
C ALA A 90 9.36 11.48 -6.18
N ASN A 91 8.15 11.16 -6.69
CA ASN A 91 6.91 11.34 -5.94
C ASN A 91 6.87 10.50 -4.65
N HIS A 92 7.26 9.23 -4.68
CA HIS A 92 7.38 8.41 -3.46
C HIS A 92 8.29 9.08 -2.42
N GLY A 93 9.47 9.55 -2.85
CA GLY A 93 10.41 10.26 -1.99
C GLY A 93 9.85 11.57 -1.40
N LEU A 94 9.14 12.35 -2.21
CA LEU A 94 8.46 13.58 -1.77
C LEU A 94 7.38 13.24 -0.73
N GLY A 95 6.60 12.19 -0.99
CA GLY A 95 5.59 11.68 -0.04
C GLY A 95 6.19 11.34 1.32
N LEU A 96 7.35 10.66 1.35
CA LEU A 96 8.07 10.35 2.58
C LEU A 96 8.54 11.61 3.35
N LEU A 97 9.03 12.63 2.64
CA LEU A 97 9.46 13.88 3.27
C LEU A 97 8.28 14.68 3.80
N MET A 98 7.18 14.79 3.04
CA MET A 98 5.97 15.50 3.47
C MET A 98 5.32 14.82 4.67
N LYS A 99 5.23 13.48 4.66
CA LYS A 99 4.76 12.71 5.82
C LYS A 99 5.58 13.03 7.05
N ARG A 100 6.91 13.08 6.93
CA ARG A 100 7.81 13.38 8.06
C ARG A 100 7.63 14.81 8.59
N GLN A 101 7.34 15.77 7.70
CA GLN A 101 7.03 17.15 8.07
C GLN A 101 5.62 17.29 8.68
N GLY A 102 4.81 16.22 8.68
CA GLY A 102 3.43 16.24 9.14
C GLY A 102 2.44 16.74 8.09
N ASP A 103 2.90 17.05 6.88
CA ASP A 103 2.02 17.37 5.75
C ASP A 103 1.48 16.08 5.12
N TYR A 104 0.56 15.45 5.85
CA TYR A 104 -0.13 14.24 5.43
C TYR A 104 -0.92 14.42 4.13
N ILE A 105 -1.34 15.66 3.87
CA ILE A 105 -2.18 16.01 2.74
C ILE A 105 -1.34 15.95 1.48
N GLU A 106 -0.26 16.72 1.41
CA GLU A 106 0.68 16.66 0.28
C GLU A 106 1.33 15.28 0.14
N ALA A 107 1.62 14.60 1.25
CA ALA A 107 2.17 13.25 1.21
C ALA A 107 1.26 12.26 0.47
N ILE A 108 -0.04 12.26 0.77
CA ILE A 108 -1.01 11.39 0.08
C ILE A 108 -1.05 11.70 -1.42
N ASP A 109 -1.00 12.97 -1.83
CA ASP A 109 -1.04 13.33 -3.25
C ASP A 109 0.18 12.80 -4.01
N HIS A 110 1.35 12.94 -3.40
CA HIS A 110 2.58 12.41 -3.97
C HIS A 110 2.56 10.88 -4.03
N TYR A 111 2.12 10.18 -2.97
CA TYR A 111 1.98 8.72 -3.02
C TYR A 111 0.98 8.27 -4.08
N LEU A 112 -0.16 8.95 -4.26
CA LEU A 112 -1.14 8.60 -5.31
C LEU A 112 -0.58 8.83 -6.72
N GLN A 113 0.23 9.86 -6.92
CA GLN A 113 0.95 10.07 -8.18
C GLN A 113 1.95 8.95 -8.45
N ALA A 114 2.70 8.52 -7.42
CA ALA A 114 3.62 7.41 -7.52
C ALA A 114 2.91 6.09 -7.82
N VAL A 115 1.82 5.76 -7.11
CA VAL A 115 0.96 4.60 -7.38
C VAL A 115 0.51 4.56 -8.84
N ASN A 116 -0.03 5.67 -9.35
CA ASN A 116 -0.52 5.73 -10.74
C ASN A 116 0.61 5.52 -11.77
N SER A 117 1.80 6.05 -11.50
CA SER A 117 2.93 5.89 -12.42
C SER A 117 3.57 4.50 -12.33
N PHE A 118 3.69 3.92 -11.13
CA PHE A 118 4.18 2.54 -10.96
C PHE A 118 3.20 1.50 -11.51
N ASP A 119 1.89 1.71 -11.36
CA ASP A 119 0.85 0.82 -11.91
C ASP A 119 0.93 0.76 -13.45
N LYS A 120 1.13 1.91 -14.11
CA LYS A 120 1.30 1.98 -15.58
C LYS A 120 2.51 1.23 -16.13
N ILE A 121 3.50 0.93 -15.30
CA ILE A 121 4.70 0.18 -15.67
C ILE A 121 4.77 -1.18 -14.97
N ASP A 122 3.63 -1.70 -14.52
CA ASP A 122 3.46 -3.01 -13.89
C ASP A 122 4.38 -3.25 -12.67
N SER A 123 4.75 -2.17 -11.98
CA SER A 123 5.66 -2.17 -10.84
C SER A 123 4.91 -2.38 -9.52
N SER A 124 4.28 -3.55 -9.38
CA SER A 124 3.32 -3.86 -8.30
C SER A 124 3.87 -3.74 -6.87
N LEU A 125 5.12 -4.14 -6.60
CA LEU A 125 5.72 -4.01 -5.27
C LEU A 125 5.86 -2.55 -4.82
N TYR A 126 6.22 -1.64 -5.75
CA TYR A 126 6.26 -0.20 -5.45
C TYR A 126 4.87 0.38 -5.21
N VAL A 127 3.85 -0.08 -5.96
CA VAL A 127 2.44 0.27 -5.69
C VAL A 127 2.05 -0.15 -4.28
N ALA A 128 2.42 -1.37 -3.85
CA ALA A 128 2.12 -1.85 -2.51
C ALA A 128 2.78 -1.02 -1.40
N ASP A 129 4.03 -0.59 -1.60
CA ASP A 129 4.74 0.27 -0.63
C ASP A 129 4.07 1.64 -0.49
N ASP A 130 3.69 2.28 -1.60
CA ASP A 130 2.96 3.55 -1.55
C ASP A 130 1.57 3.40 -0.90
N LEU A 131 0.85 2.31 -1.18
CA LEU A 131 -0.42 2.00 -0.53
C LEU A 131 -0.23 1.78 0.98
N ASN A 132 0.81 1.07 1.40
CA ASN A 132 1.15 0.89 2.80
C ASN A 132 1.47 2.24 3.47
N ASN A 133 2.21 3.13 2.80
CA ASN A 133 2.50 4.47 3.32
C ASN A 133 1.26 5.36 3.44
N ILE A 134 0.33 5.29 2.49
CA ILE A 134 -0.98 5.95 2.60
C ILE A 134 -1.78 5.37 3.78
N GLY A 135 -1.77 4.04 3.95
CA GLY A 135 -2.37 3.36 5.09
C GLY A 135 -1.81 3.86 6.42
N ASN A 136 -0.48 4.05 6.51
CA ASN A 136 0.20 4.60 7.67
C ASN A 136 -0.29 6.01 8.01
N ILE A 137 -0.43 6.89 7.02
CA ILE A 137 -0.96 8.24 7.23
C ILE A 137 -2.39 8.20 7.79
N PHE A 138 -3.25 7.32 7.26
CA PHE A 138 -4.60 7.18 7.79
C PHE A 138 -4.60 6.62 9.23
N ALA A 139 -3.74 5.65 9.53
CA ALA A 139 -3.61 5.12 10.88
C ALA A 139 -3.12 6.19 11.88
N GLU A 140 -2.12 6.99 11.48
CA GLU A 140 -1.58 8.11 12.28
C GLU A 140 -2.64 9.20 12.51
N SER A 141 -3.53 9.42 11.54
CA SER A 141 -4.65 10.35 11.64
C SER A 141 -5.87 9.78 12.39
N GLY A 142 -5.80 8.53 12.88
CA GLY A 142 -6.89 7.85 13.60
C GLY A 142 -7.98 7.25 12.70
N ASN A 143 -7.80 7.30 11.38
CA ASN A 143 -8.72 6.82 10.37
C ASN A 143 -8.49 5.33 10.05
N PHE A 144 -8.64 4.49 11.06
CA PHE A 144 -8.27 3.07 11.00
C PHE A 144 -9.04 2.27 9.94
N ASP A 145 -10.29 2.61 9.65
CA ASP A 145 -11.07 1.91 8.61
C ASP A 145 -10.53 2.16 7.20
N TYR A 146 -10.01 3.36 6.93
CA TYR A 146 -9.33 3.65 5.67
C TYR A 146 -7.96 2.99 5.65
N ALA A 147 -7.20 3.10 6.74
CA ALA A 147 -5.90 2.45 6.87
C ALA A 147 -5.96 0.95 6.54
N ILE A 148 -6.93 0.23 7.12
CA ILE A 148 -7.15 -1.20 6.86
C ILE A 148 -7.34 -1.48 5.36
N ARG A 149 -8.15 -0.70 4.65
CA ARG A 149 -8.38 -0.92 3.20
C ARG A 149 -7.10 -0.78 2.38
N PHE A 150 -6.25 0.18 2.72
CA PHE A 150 -4.97 0.39 2.04
C PHE A 150 -3.97 -0.72 2.38
N PHE A 151 -3.89 -1.11 3.65
CA PHE A 151 -3.04 -2.23 4.09
C PHE A 151 -3.48 -3.57 3.51
N GLU A 152 -4.79 -3.87 3.42
CA GLU A 152 -5.30 -5.10 2.79
C GLU A 152 -4.92 -5.18 1.31
N LYS A 153 -4.96 -4.05 0.58
CA LYS A 153 -4.50 -4.02 -0.82
C LYS A 153 -3.00 -4.26 -0.93
N ALA A 154 -2.19 -3.61 -0.10
CA ALA A 154 -0.75 -3.84 -0.07
C ALA A 154 -0.42 -5.29 0.31
N GLN A 155 -1.09 -5.83 1.34
CA GLN A 155 -0.95 -7.22 1.79
C GLN A 155 -1.22 -8.23 0.67
N GLN A 156 -2.27 -8.02 -0.12
CA GLN A 156 -2.57 -8.90 -1.26
C GLN A 156 -1.45 -8.92 -2.29
N ILE A 157 -0.86 -7.76 -2.60
CA ILE A 157 0.24 -7.66 -3.55
C ILE A 157 1.50 -8.34 -2.99
N TYR A 158 1.87 -8.05 -1.73
CA TYR A 158 3.02 -8.70 -1.09
C TYR A 158 2.86 -10.22 -1.00
N HIS A 159 1.64 -10.70 -0.76
CA HIS A 159 1.35 -12.13 -0.76
C HIS A 159 1.57 -12.77 -2.14
N ILE A 160 1.08 -12.13 -3.21
CA ILE A 160 1.27 -12.62 -4.58
C ILE A 160 2.75 -12.58 -4.99
N ALA A 161 3.48 -11.57 -4.55
CA ALA A 161 4.91 -11.41 -4.80
C ALA A 161 5.80 -12.30 -3.91
N GLU A 162 5.22 -13.03 -2.97
CA GLU A 162 5.93 -13.84 -1.96
C GLU A 162 6.96 -13.02 -1.15
N ASP A 163 6.69 -11.73 -0.95
CA ASP A 163 7.56 -10.84 -0.17
C ASP A 163 7.24 -10.99 1.33
N ILE A 164 7.92 -11.95 1.97
CA ILE A 164 7.70 -12.32 3.38
C ILE A 164 7.93 -11.12 4.33
N GLU A 165 8.93 -10.29 4.04
CA GLU A 165 9.31 -9.15 4.89
C GLU A 165 8.18 -8.12 4.91
N TYR A 166 7.75 -7.67 3.72
CA TYR A 166 6.68 -6.69 3.60
C TYR A 166 5.30 -7.26 3.96
N LEU A 167 5.07 -8.55 3.73
CA LEU A 167 3.85 -9.24 4.18
C LEU A 167 3.77 -9.31 5.72
N THR A 168 4.91 -9.51 6.40
CA THR A 168 5.00 -9.45 7.87
C THR A 168 4.60 -8.07 8.38
N MET A 169 5.15 -7.00 7.77
CA MET A 169 4.81 -5.62 8.10
C MET A 169 3.32 -5.32 7.87
N ALA A 170 2.76 -5.70 6.72
CA ALA A 170 1.36 -5.45 6.40
C ALA A 170 0.41 -6.11 7.42
N ASN A 171 0.70 -7.36 7.81
CA ASN A 171 -0.05 -8.06 8.86
C ASN A 171 0.05 -7.36 10.21
N LEU A 172 1.25 -6.92 10.61
CA LEU A 172 1.43 -6.13 11.82
C LEU A 172 0.58 -4.85 11.81
N ASN A 173 0.58 -4.12 10.69
CA ASN A 173 -0.20 -2.88 10.53
C ASN A 173 -1.72 -3.12 10.59
N LEU A 174 -2.18 -4.21 9.97
CA LEU A 174 -3.58 -4.65 10.02
C LEU A 174 -4.02 -5.04 11.43
N ALA A 175 -3.17 -5.77 12.18
CA ALA A 175 -3.43 -6.10 13.57
C ALA A 175 -3.58 -4.84 14.42
N ILE A 176 -2.62 -3.92 14.27
CA ILE A 176 -2.58 -2.63 14.96
C ILE A 176 -3.85 -1.82 14.70
N CYS A 177 -4.25 -1.68 13.44
CA CYS A 177 -5.47 -0.95 13.11
C CYS A 177 -6.73 -1.64 13.65
N SER A 178 -6.80 -2.97 13.55
CA SER A 178 -7.98 -3.75 13.96
C SER A 178 -8.33 -3.57 15.44
N TYR A 179 -7.34 -3.57 16.34
CA TYR A 179 -7.60 -3.31 17.77
C TYR A 179 -7.73 -1.82 18.10
N SER A 180 -7.38 -0.92 17.16
CA SER A 180 -7.28 0.52 17.41
C SER A 180 -8.53 1.33 17.08
N LYS A 181 -9.41 0.76 16.25
CA LYS A 181 -10.74 1.29 15.94
C LYS A 181 -11.55 1.70 17.18
N THR A 182 -12.53 2.60 16.95
CA THR A 182 -13.55 2.97 17.95
C THR A 182 -14.31 1.75 18.45
N GLU A 183 -14.57 0.79 17.56
CA GLU A 183 -15.06 -0.55 17.86
C GLU A 183 -13.94 -1.55 17.53
N PRO A 184 -13.08 -1.91 18.51
CA PRO A 184 -11.97 -2.82 18.28
C PRO A 184 -12.44 -4.20 17.85
N ASN A 185 -11.84 -4.74 16.79
CA ASN A 185 -11.96 -6.15 16.44
C ASN A 185 -10.71 -6.88 16.94
N TYR A 186 -10.83 -7.44 18.13
CA TYR A 186 -9.74 -8.06 18.86
C TYR A 186 -9.42 -9.46 18.31
N GLU A 187 -10.43 -10.22 17.87
CA GLU A 187 -10.22 -11.52 17.23
C GLU A 187 -9.42 -11.37 15.94
N ARG A 188 -9.79 -10.42 15.08
CA ARG A 188 -9.09 -10.16 13.82
C ARG A 188 -7.67 -9.65 14.04
N ALA A 189 -7.45 -8.84 15.08
CA ALA A 189 -6.10 -8.43 15.47
C ALA A 189 -5.24 -9.63 15.92
N ASP A 190 -5.81 -10.56 16.68
CA ASP A 190 -5.12 -11.78 17.11
C ASP A 190 -4.74 -12.67 15.90
N GLU A 191 -5.63 -12.82 14.91
CA GLU A 191 -5.34 -13.54 13.65
C GLU A 191 -4.15 -12.92 12.91
N TYR A 192 -4.18 -11.62 12.66
CA TYR A 192 -3.10 -10.92 11.96
C TYR A 192 -1.77 -10.96 12.74
N PHE A 193 -1.81 -10.91 14.09
CA PHE A 193 -0.61 -11.08 14.89
C PHE A 193 -0.04 -12.50 14.78
N GLN A 194 -0.88 -13.53 14.72
CA GLN A 194 -0.43 -14.91 14.53
C GLN A 194 0.22 -15.09 13.15
N GLU A 195 -0.37 -14.53 12.10
CA GLU A 195 0.21 -14.52 10.75
C GLU A 195 1.56 -13.78 10.73
N ALA A 196 1.63 -12.57 11.30
CA ALA A 196 2.87 -11.81 11.38
C ALA A 196 3.96 -12.56 12.17
N LEU A 197 3.61 -13.23 13.28
CA LEU A 197 4.56 -14.04 14.05
C LEU A 197 5.06 -15.24 13.24
N ALA A 198 4.19 -15.92 12.48
CA ALA A 198 4.60 -17.04 11.64
C ALA A 198 5.60 -16.59 10.58
N LEU A 199 5.27 -15.54 9.82
CA LEU A 199 6.12 -14.98 8.77
C LEU A 199 7.44 -14.43 9.32
N ALA A 200 7.41 -13.73 10.46
CA ALA A 200 8.63 -13.24 11.10
C ALA A 200 9.59 -14.37 11.50
N ASN A 201 9.07 -15.57 11.81
CA ASN A 201 9.90 -16.74 12.11
C ASN A 201 10.53 -17.37 10.87
N GLU A 202 10.01 -17.09 9.67
CA GLU A 202 10.59 -17.53 8.39
C GLU A 202 11.72 -16.61 7.91
N LEU A 203 11.78 -15.38 8.44
CA LEU A 203 12.86 -14.43 8.12
C LEU A 203 14.21 -14.91 8.67
N THR A 204 15.25 -14.84 7.82
CA THR A 204 16.64 -15.11 8.23
C THR A 204 17.33 -13.85 8.75
N GLU A 205 17.11 -12.73 8.08
CA GLU A 205 17.60 -11.40 8.44
C GLU A 205 16.46 -10.61 9.10
N GLU A 206 16.79 -9.70 10.01
CA GLU A 206 15.83 -8.83 10.71
C GLU A 206 14.72 -9.52 11.53
N ARG A 207 14.66 -10.86 11.59
CA ARG A 207 13.70 -11.64 12.40
C ARG A 207 13.48 -11.05 13.79
N ASN A 208 14.56 -10.79 14.51
CA ASN A 208 14.47 -10.28 15.87
C ASN A 208 13.97 -8.83 15.94
N ALA A 209 14.21 -8.01 14.91
CA ALA A 209 13.59 -6.68 14.81
C ALA A 209 12.08 -6.78 14.62
N TYR A 210 11.59 -7.66 13.74
CA TYR A 210 10.16 -7.89 13.54
C TYR A 210 9.50 -8.49 14.80
N LEU A 211 10.10 -9.51 15.42
CA LEU A 211 9.57 -10.09 16.65
C LEU A 211 9.52 -9.09 17.80
N ASN A 212 10.54 -8.22 17.93
CA ASN A 212 10.52 -7.13 18.90
C ASN A 212 9.28 -6.25 18.70
N TRP A 213 8.99 -5.81 17.47
CA TRP A 213 7.82 -4.98 17.18
C TRP A 213 6.50 -5.71 17.39
N ILE A 214 6.38 -6.94 16.89
CA ILE A 214 5.15 -7.72 17.01
C ILE A 214 4.82 -7.97 18.48
N TYR A 215 5.78 -8.41 19.30
CA TYR A 215 5.53 -8.62 20.73
C TYR A 215 5.21 -7.33 21.47
N ASN A 216 5.84 -6.21 21.11
CA ASN A 216 5.46 -4.93 21.72
C ASN A 216 4.01 -4.57 21.37
N SER A 217 3.60 -4.74 20.11
CA SER A 217 2.25 -4.42 19.65
C SER A 217 1.18 -5.35 20.26
N ILE A 218 1.49 -6.63 20.44
CA ILE A 218 0.63 -7.56 21.21
C ILE A 218 0.49 -7.09 22.67
N GLY A 219 1.59 -6.63 23.28
CA GLY A 219 1.56 -6.02 24.60
C GLY A 219 0.64 -4.80 24.67
N ALA A 220 0.71 -3.92 23.66
CA ALA A 220 -0.16 -2.73 23.55
C ALA A 220 -1.64 -3.08 23.38
N MET A 221 -1.94 -4.11 22.58
CA MET A 221 -3.30 -4.61 22.46
C MET A 221 -3.83 -5.14 23.80
N HIS A 222 -3.05 -5.94 24.53
CA HIS A 222 -3.44 -6.43 25.86
C HIS A 222 -3.60 -5.30 26.87
N TYR A 223 -2.75 -4.28 26.83
CA TYR A 223 -2.90 -3.08 27.64
C TYR A 223 -4.25 -2.40 27.37
N LYS A 224 -4.62 -2.24 26.08
CA LYS A 224 -5.92 -1.67 25.68
C LYS A 224 -7.12 -2.51 26.16
N ARG A 225 -6.97 -3.83 26.23
CA ARG A 225 -7.96 -4.76 26.81
C ARG A 225 -8.03 -4.69 28.35
N GLY A 226 -7.13 -3.98 29.02
CA GLY A 226 -7.01 -3.96 30.49
C GLY A 226 -6.25 -5.17 31.06
N ASN A 227 -5.66 -6.00 30.20
CA ASN A 227 -4.93 -7.22 30.58
C ASN A 227 -3.46 -6.89 30.89
N TYR A 228 -3.24 -6.07 31.91
CA TYR A 228 -1.93 -5.47 32.21
C TYR A 228 -0.81 -6.48 32.49
N GLY A 229 -1.12 -7.62 33.12
CA GLY A 229 -0.14 -8.69 33.35
C GLY A 229 0.36 -9.34 32.03
N TYR A 230 -0.57 -9.58 31.09
CA TYR A 230 -0.21 -10.05 29.75
C TYR A 230 0.56 -8.98 28.99
N ALA A 231 0.13 -7.71 29.06
CA ALA A 231 0.84 -6.60 28.44
C ALA A 231 2.31 -6.55 28.87
N LYS A 232 2.58 -6.56 30.18
CA LYS A 232 3.94 -6.62 30.75
C LYS A 232 4.73 -7.82 30.22
N THR A 233 4.11 -9.00 30.18
CA THR A 233 4.77 -10.23 29.69
C THR A 233 5.24 -10.07 28.24
N PHE A 234 4.39 -9.54 27.37
CA PHE A 234 4.72 -9.35 25.97
C PHE A 234 5.72 -8.20 25.72
N TYR A 235 5.66 -7.12 26.50
CA TYR A 235 6.71 -6.08 26.45
C TYR A 235 8.08 -6.61 26.90
N LEU A 236 8.14 -7.49 27.89
CA LEU A 236 9.39 -8.17 28.27
C LEU A 236 9.88 -9.10 27.17
N LYS A 237 9.00 -9.89 26.55
CA LYS A 237 9.36 -10.70 25.37
C LYS A 237 9.91 -9.84 24.23
N SER A 238 9.35 -8.66 24.02
CA SER A 238 9.88 -7.70 23.03
C SER A 238 11.34 -7.33 23.33
N LEU A 239 11.66 -7.01 24.60
CA LEU A 239 13.04 -6.71 25.02
C LEU A 239 14.00 -7.88 24.78
N ASP A 240 13.56 -9.12 24.96
CA ASP A 240 14.39 -10.32 24.75
C ASP A 240 14.83 -10.51 23.29
N HIS A 241 14.14 -9.85 22.33
CA HIS A 241 14.46 -9.89 20.90
C HIS A 241 15.26 -8.67 20.42
N LEU A 242 15.82 -7.88 21.35
CA LEU A 242 16.71 -6.78 21.00
C LEU A 242 18.15 -7.28 20.79
N GLU A 243 18.64 -7.18 19.56
CA GLU A 243 20.00 -7.58 19.18
C GLU A 243 21.09 -6.62 19.72
N PRO A 244 22.17 -7.11 20.37
CA PRO A 244 23.20 -6.25 20.99
C PRO A 244 23.98 -5.32 20.04
N SER A 245 23.88 -5.53 18.73
CA SER A 245 24.75 -4.94 17.70
C SER A 245 24.36 -3.54 17.23
N ALA A 246 23.23 -2.99 17.70
CA ALA A 246 22.71 -1.70 17.27
C ALA A 246 22.53 -0.70 18.43
N ASP A 247 22.39 0.57 18.08
CA ASP A 247 21.87 1.57 19.00
C ASP A 247 20.38 1.31 19.27
N LEU A 248 20.10 0.72 20.43
CA LEU A 248 18.77 0.30 20.83
C LEU A 248 18.13 1.22 21.86
N THR A 249 18.70 2.39 22.13
CA THR A 249 18.23 3.30 23.20
C THR A 249 16.74 3.61 23.04
N GLN A 250 16.30 3.95 21.82
CA GLN A 250 14.88 4.20 21.54
C GLN A 250 13.99 2.97 21.79
N LYS A 251 14.39 1.78 21.31
CA LYS A 251 13.57 0.56 21.45
C LYS A 251 13.47 0.12 22.91
N LYS A 252 14.57 0.18 23.66
CA LYS A 252 14.61 -0.09 25.10
C LYS A 252 13.75 0.90 25.88
N PHE A 253 13.84 2.19 25.53
CA PHE A 253 13.03 3.24 26.12
C PHE A 253 11.55 2.91 25.98
N ILE A 254 11.08 2.64 24.76
CA ILE A 254 9.67 2.37 24.50
C ILE A 254 9.17 1.17 25.30
N ALA A 255 9.94 0.08 25.35
CA ALA A 255 9.53 -1.11 26.09
C ALA A 255 9.47 -0.86 27.61
N PHE A 256 10.46 -0.19 28.20
CA PHE A 256 10.42 0.19 29.62
C PHE A 256 9.27 1.13 29.94
N PHE A 257 9.05 2.14 29.09
CA PHE A 257 7.93 3.06 29.20
C PHE A 257 6.60 2.31 29.18
N ASN A 258 6.40 1.40 28.22
CA ASN A 258 5.18 0.60 28.08
C ASN A 258 4.94 -0.34 29.27
N ILE A 259 6.00 -0.96 29.81
CA ILE A 259 5.91 -1.76 31.03
C ILE A 259 5.51 -0.90 32.22
N GLY A 260 6.09 0.29 32.36
CA GLY A 260 5.74 1.25 33.39
C GLY A 260 4.27 1.68 33.30
N GLU A 261 3.78 1.95 32.09
CA GLU A 261 2.38 2.31 31.84
C GLU A 261 1.43 1.15 32.20
N ALA A 262 1.76 -0.08 31.80
CA ALA A 262 1.01 -1.27 32.19
C ALA A 262 1.00 -1.50 33.71
N ALA A 263 2.11 -1.26 34.39
CA ALA A 263 2.19 -1.37 35.84
C ALA A 263 1.30 -0.34 36.55
N ILE A 264 1.16 0.88 36.00
CA ILE A 264 0.21 1.88 36.50
C ILE A 264 -1.24 1.40 36.31
N GLY A 265 -1.55 0.84 35.14
CA GLY A 265 -2.87 0.24 34.89
C GLY A 265 -3.21 -0.87 35.89
N ALA A 266 -2.21 -1.66 36.27
CA ALA A 266 -2.32 -2.71 37.28
C ALA A 266 -2.29 -2.20 38.74
N ASP A 267 -2.23 -0.89 38.98
CA ASP A 267 -2.01 -0.25 40.28
C ASP A 267 -0.74 -0.74 41.03
N ASN A 268 0.23 -1.27 40.29
CA ASN A 268 1.53 -1.68 40.82
C ASN A 268 2.53 -0.53 40.72
N LEU A 269 2.46 0.39 41.68
CA LEU A 269 3.29 1.59 41.70
C LEU A 269 4.79 1.30 41.86
N THR A 270 5.17 0.17 42.47
CA THR A 270 6.57 -0.22 42.64
C THR A 270 7.21 -0.53 41.30
N ASP A 271 6.57 -1.39 40.50
CA ASP A 271 7.04 -1.71 39.15
C ASP A 271 6.97 -0.48 38.24
N ALA A 272 5.91 0.32 38.35
CA ALA A 272 5.77 1.55 37.59
C ALA A 272 6.96 2.50 37.81
N ASN A 273 7.30 2.80 39.06
CA ASN A 273 8.46 3.67 39.37
C ASN A 273 9.75 3.07 38.80
N LYS A 274 10.00 1.77 39.03
CA LYS A 274 11.20 1.08 38.55
C LYS A 274 11.40 1.21 37.04
N TYR A 275 10.38 0.86 36.25
CA TYR A 275 10.51 0.85 34.79
C TYR A 275 10.49 2.25 34.18
N ILE A 276 9.78 3.20 34.79
CA ILE A 276 9.80 4.61 34.34
C ILE A 276 11.17 5.25 34.64
N GLU A 277 11.79 4.96 35.78
CA GLU A 277 13.17 5.41 36.07
C GLU A 277 14.16 4.84 35.04
N GLN A 278 14.04 3.56 34.69
CA GLN A 278 14.86 2.94 33.63
C GLN A 278 14.66 3.59 32.26
N ALA A 279 13.42 3.96 31.90
CA ALA A 279 13.15 4.70 30.67
C ALA A 279 13.78 6.11 30.71
N ILE A 280 13.64 6.82 31.83
CA ILE A 280 14.17 8.19 31.98
C ILE A 280 15.70 8.21 31.94
N ASP A 281 16.38 7.20 32.48
CA ASP A 281 17.83 7.11 32.44
C ASP A 281 18.38 7.07 31.01
N LEU A 282 17.63 6.47 30.08
CA LEU A 282 17.99 6.42 28.65
C LEU A 282 17.86 7.77 27.94
N LEU A 283 17.20 8.77 28.55
CA LEU A 283 17.10 10.11 27.98
C LEU A 283 18.45 10.84 27.96
N LYS A 284 19.41 10.43 28.80
CA LYS A 284 20.76 11.01 28.88
C LYS A 284 21.54 10.85 27.57
N ASP A 285 21.19 9.84 26.76
CA ASP A 285 21.86 9.55 25.50
C ASP A 285 21.48 10.54 24.39
N GLY A 286 20.41 11.33 24.57
CA GLY A 286 19.96 12.34 23.59
C GLY A 286 19.35 11.76 22.30
N LYS A 287 19.10 10.45 22.26
CA LYS A 287 18.63 9.72 21.07
C LYS A 287 17.17 9.28 21.14
N VAL A 288 16.46 9.68 22.19
CA VAL A 288 15.04 9.38 22.36
C VAL A 288 14.21 10.48 21.72
N ASP A 289 13.20 10.11 20.94
CA ASP A 289 12.34 11.08 20.28
C ASP A 289 11.52 11.92 21.29
N SER A 290 11.21 13.16 20.91
CA SER A 290 10.49 14.11 21.76
C SER A 290 9.11 13.62 22.25
N ASN A 291 8.41 12.79 21.47
CA ASN A 291 7.08 12.31 21.84
C ASN A 291 7.16 11.24 22.93
N SER A 292 8.14 10.35 22.80
CA SER A 292 8.50 9.36 23.82
C SER A 292 8.92 10.05 25.12
N ILE A 293 9.70 11.14 25.04
CA ILE A 293 10.06 11.98 26.20
C ILE A 293 8.81 12.53 26.90
N LEU A 294 7.89 13.16 26.16
CA LEU A 294 6.63 13.67 26.72
C LEU A 294 5.85 12.57 27.44
N GLY A 295 5.75 11.38 26.84
CA GLY A 295 5.08 10.24 27.42
C GLY A 295 5.62 9.87 28.80
N ALA A 296 6.92 9.60 28.90
CA ALA A 296 7.53 9.19 30.18
C ALA A 296 7.45 10.30 31.23
N ARG A 297 7.68 11.56 30.84
CA ARG A 297 7.61 12.72 31.73
C ARG A 297 6.19 12.98 32.25
N ASN A 298 5.16 12.71 31.44
CA ASN A 298 3.78 12.76 31.89
C ASN A 298 3.48 11.74 32.99
N ILE A 299 3.97 10.51 32.81
CA ILE A 299 3.80 9.46 33.81
C ILE A 299 4.54 9.82 35.10
N GLU A 300 5.80 10.23 34.99
CA GLU A 300 6.61 10.65 36.13
C GLU A 300 5.94 11.79 36.91
N ALA A 301 5.45 12.81 36.21
CA ALA A 301 4.74 13.92 36.81
C ALA A 301 3.44 13.47 37.48
N ALA A 302 2.65 12.60 36.84
CA ALA A 302 1.43 12.04 37.43
C ALA A 302 1.71 11.25 38.72
N LEU A 303 2.82 10.52 38.78
CA LEU A 303 3.27 9.82 40.00
C LEU A 303 3.63 10.82 41.11
N PHE A 304 4.25 11.96 40.80
CA PHE A 304 4.51 13.02 41.77
C PHE A 304 3.24 13.76 42.21
N GLN A 305 2.30 14.01 41.31
CA GLN A 305 0.98 14.57 41.64
C GLN A 305 0.21 13.66 42.61
N LYS A 306 0.21 12.35 42.38
CA LYS A 306 -0.39 11.37 43.31
C LYS A 306 0.23 11.43 44.71
N LYS A 307 1.51 11.77 44.81
CA LYS A 307 2.23 11.97 46.09
C LYS A 307 2.04 13.39 46.68
N GLY A 308 1.27 14.26 46.03
CA GLY A 308 1.03 15.64 46.44
C GLY A 308 2.19 16.61 46.13
N ASN A 309 3.21 16.17 45.38
CA ASN A 309 4.37 16.99 45.04
C ASN A 309 4.15 17.69 43.68
N TYR A 310 3.33 18.73 43.70
CA TYR A 310 2.94 19.46 42.49
C TYR A 310 4.06 20.32 41.91
N GLU A 311 4.99 20.81 42.74
CA GLU A 311 6.14 21.61 42.27
C GLU A 311 7.07 20.79 41.39
N LYS A 312 7.41 19.57 41.85
CA LYS A 312 8.27 18.67 41.07
C LYS A 312 7.56 18.22 39.80
N ALA A 313 6.27 17.90 39.87
CA ALA A 313 5.47 17.57 38.70
C ALA A 313 5.47 18.71 37.66
N THR A 314 5.28 19.97 38.08
CA THR A 314 5.35 21.13 37.19
C THR A 314 6.72 21.25 36.53
N SER A 315 7.80 21.20 37.31
CA SER A 315 9.17 21.32 36.79
C SER A 315 9.50 20.26 35.72
N ILE A 316 9.07 19.01 35.95
CA ILE A 316 9.24 17.89 35.00
C ILE A 316 8.51 18.18 33.68
N LEU A 317 7.25 18.62 33.76
CA LEU A 317 6.42 18.83 32.58
C LEU A 317 6.85 20.08 31.79
N GLU A 318 7.30 21.15 32.45
CA GLU A 318 7.85 22.33 31.77
C GLU A 318 9.12 21.98 30.99
N ASN A 319 10.03 21.21 31.61
CA ASN A 319 11.23 20.73 30.93
C ASN A 319 10.88 19.86 29.70
N ALA A 320 9.88 18.98 29.85
CA ALA A 320 9.41 18.14 28.75
C ALA A 320 8.81 18.97 27.58
N LEU A 321 8.09 20.07 27.89
CA LEU A 321 7.55 20.99 26.89
C LEU A 321 8.61 21.78 26.13
N ASP A 322 9.75 22.08 26.75
CA ASP A 322 10.84 22.78 26.07
C ASP A 322 11.64 21.88 25.13
N ILE A 323 11.69 20.58 25.44
CA ILE A 323 12.29 19.56 24.57
C ILE A 323 11.36 19.15 23.43
N ALA A 324 10.04 19.21 23.65
CA ALA A 324 9.08 18.81 22.65
C ALA A 324 8.88 19.88 21.57
N ASN A 325 8.85 19.45 20.31
CA ASN A 325 8.43 20.32 19.22
C ASN A 325 6.97 20.73 19.45
N LYS A 326 6.75 22.03 19.71
CA LYS A 326 5.45 22.62 20.10
C LYS A 326 4.41 22.58 18.98
N GLU A 327 4.81 22.22 17.76
CA GLU A 327 3.98 22.32 16.55
C GLU A 327 3.36 20.99 16.10
N ALA A 328 3.76 19.85 16.69
CA ALA A 328 3.21 18.54 16.31
C ALA A 328 1.90 18.23 17.07
N ILE A 329 0.86 17.80 16.34
CA ILE A 329 -0.34 17.20 16.96
C ILE A 329 0.11 15.94 17.68
N ASN A 330 0.16 16.01 19.01
CA ASN A 330 0.42 14.83 19.80
C ASN A 330 -0.53 14.72 21.02
N PRO A 331 -1.27 13.62 21.15
CA PRO A 331 -2.03 13.27 22.34
C PRO A 331 -1.23 13.29 23.65
N LYS A 332 0.06 12.96 23.60
CA LYS A 332 0.98 13.10 24.75
C LYS A 332 1.14 14.57 25.15
N LEU A 333 1.29 15.49 24.20
CA LEU A 333 1.32 16.93 24.47
C LEU A 333 0.00 17.41 25.12
N LYS A 334 -1.15 16.96 24.62
CA LYS A 334 -2.46 17.27 25.20
C LYS A 334 -2.54 16.85 26.66
N GLU A 335 -2.02 15.67 26.97
CA GLU A 335 -1.95 15.16 28.34
C GLU A 335 -0.95 15.94 29.19
N THR A 336 0.21 16.31 28.65
CA THR A 336 1.20 17.19 29.30
C THR A 336 0.55 18.50 29.74
N LEU A 337 -0.17 19.16 28.83
CA LEU A 337 -0.87 20.43 29.11
C LEU A 337 -1.96 20.27 30.18
N LYS A 338 -2.71 19.16 30.19
CA LYS A 338 -3.71 18.86 31.24
C LYS A 338 -3.06 18.65 32.60
N LEU A 339 -2.00 17.85 32.67
CA LEU A 339 -1.27 17.59 33.91
C LEU A 339 -0.66 18.88 34.46
N LEU A 340 -0.08 19.72 33.60
CA LEU A 340 0.43 21.04 33.98
C LEU A 340 -0.67 21.95 34.54
N SER A 341 -1.80 22.04 33.84
CA SER A 341 -2.96 22.81 34.31
C SER A 341 -3.44 22.32 35.68
N HIS A 342 -3.47 21.00 35.90
CA HIS A 342 -3.82 20.42 37.18
C HIS A 342 -2.81 20.76 38.28
N SER A 343 -1.49 20.63 38.03
CA SER A 343 -0.46 21.01 39.01
C SER A 343 -0.60 22.48 39.40
N TYR A 344 -0.76 23.36 38.41
CA TYR A 344 -0.84 24.80 38.68
C TYR A 344 -2.05 25.21 39.50
N ARG A 345 -3.22 24.61 39.25
CA ARG A 345 -4.41 24.85 40.09
C ARG A 345 -4.17 24.44 41.54
N ASN A 346 -3.53 23.29 41.78
CA ASN A 346 -3.23 22.83 43.14
C ASN A 346 -2.21 23.72 43.85
N LEU A 347 -1.16 24.15 43.14
CA LEU A 347 -0.18 25.09 43.69
C LEU A 347 -0.84 26.41 44.10
N ASN A 348 -1.66 26.99 43.23
CA ASN A 348 -2.39 28.21 43.53
C ASN A 348 -3.35 28.04 44.73
N ASN A 349 -4.08 26.93 44.79
CA ASN A 349 -4.97 26.60 45.92
C ASN A 349 -4.21 26.42 47.24
N SER A 350 -2.95 25.98 47.18
CA SER A 350 -2.08 25.85 48.36
C SER A 350 -1.44 27.18 48.83
N GLY A 351 -1.80 28.31 48.21
CA GLY A 351 -1.25 29.63 48.51
C GLY A 351 0.14 29.88 47.92
N LYS A 352 0.66 28.96 47.10
CA LYS A 352 1.91 29.17 46.36
C LYS A 352 1.57 29.96 45.10
N ALA A 353 2.09 31.19 45.02
CA ALA A 353 1.84 32.07 43.88
C ALA A 353 2.35 31.40 42.60
N VAL A 354 1.42 31.06 41.72
CA VAL A 354 1.71 30.61 40.37
C VAL A 354 1.64 31.84 39.46
N ASP A 355 2.64 32.01 38.61
CA ASP A 355 2.65 33.05 37.58
C ASP A 355 1.47 32.86 36.62
N ALA A 356 0.49 33.78 36.68
CA ALA A 356 -0.72 33.73 35.87
C ALA A 356 -0.43 33.66 34.36
N SER A 357 0.68 34.27 33.92
CA SER A 357 1.09 34.26 32.50
C SER A 357 1.42 32.84 32.00
N ARG A 358 1.89 31.95 32.89
CA ARG A 358 2.18 30.55 32.55
C ARG A 358 0.91 29.75 32.35
N TYR A 359 -0.10 30.00 33.19
CA TYR A 359 -1.40 29.32 33.08
C TYR A 359 -2.12 29.73 31.78
N ASP A 360 -2.11 31.02 31.44
CA ASP A 360 -2.70 31.53 30.21
C ASP A 360 -2.00 30.97 28.96
N ARG A 361 -0.66 30.86 28.99
CA ARG A 361 0.11 30.23 27.92
C ARG A 361 -0.30 28.78 27.67
N ILE A 362 -0.57 28.00 28.73
CA ILE A 362 -1.00 26.61 28.61
C ILE A 362 -2.39 26.52 28.00
N LEU A 363 -3.31 27.41 28.39
CA LEU A 363 -4.65 27.44 27.84
C LEU A 363 -4.62 27.77 26.35
N ALA A 364 -3.85 28.79 25.96
CA ALA A 364 -3.67 29.17 24.56
C ALA A 364 -3.05 28.03 23.72
N LEU A 365 -2.03 27.33 24.26
CA LEU A 365 -1.44 26.16 23.60
C LEU A 365 -2.46 25.03 23.42
N LYS A 366 -3.29 24.79 24.42
CA LYS A 366 -4.33 23.76 24.36
C LYS A 366 -5.41 24.09 23.32
N GLU A 367 -5.86 25.33 23.28
CA GLU A 367 -6.85 25.80 22.29
C GLU A 367 -6.30 25.70 20.86
N SER A 368 -5.06 26.16 20.65
CA SER A 368 -4.35 26.02 19.37
C SER A 368 -4.27 24.57 18.90
N GLN A 369 -3.93 23.65 19.83
CA GLN A 369 -3.86 22.23 19.53
C GLN A 369 -5.24 21.65 19.14
N GLU A 370 -6.32 22.00 19.83
CA GLU A 370 -7.65 21.49 19.53
C GLU A 370 -8.17 21.97 18.15
N VAL A 371 -7.86 23.22 17.78
CA VAL A 371 -8.19 23.74 16.45
C VAL A 371 -7.42 22.99 15.37
N PHE A 372 -6.11 22.82 15.55
CA PHE A 372 -5.26 22.13 14.58
C PHE A 372 -5.62 20.64 14.43
N GLU A 373 -5.94 19.93 15.53
CA GLU A 373 -6.45 18.55 15.50
C GLU A 373 -7.71 18.42 14.63
N LYS A 374 -8.65 19.36 14.79
CA LYS A 374 -9.91 19.33 14.05
C LYS A 374 -9.69 19.56 12.55
N GLU A 375 -8.88 20.56 12.20
CA GLU A 375 -8.58 20.89 10.81
C GLU A 375 -7.83 19.75 10.11
N LEU A 376 -6.87 19.11 10.78
CA LEU A 376 -6.15 17.96 10.23
C LEU A 376 -7.10 16.79 9.95
N VAL A 377 -7.97 16.44 10.90
CA VAL A 377 -8.94 15.34 10.72
C VAL A 377 -9.87 15.62 9.55
N GLU A 378 -10.36 16.86 9.42
CA GLU A 378 -11.24 17.24 8.32
C GLU A 378 -10.55 17.13 6.96
N LYS A 379 -9.34 17.70 6.83
CA LYS A 379 -8.56 17.63 5.58
C LYS A 379 -8.16 16.20 5.23
N THR A 380 -7.70 15.42 6.20
CA THR A 380 -7.27 14.03 5.98
C THR A 380 -8.45 13.16 5.59
N ASN A 381 -9.63 13.34 6.18
CA ASN A 381 -10.85 12.67 5.77
C ASN A 381 -11.31 13.05 4.35
N PHE A 382 -11.18 14.33 3.99
CA PHE A 382 -11.48 14.77 2.63
C PHE A 382 -10.57 14.09 1.61
N LYS A 383 -9.26 14.02 1.88
CA LYS A 383 -8.31 13.29 1.02
C LYS A 383 -8.51 11.78 1.04
N ALA A 384 -8.88 11.19 2.19
CA ALA A 384 -9.28 9.79 2.28
C ALA A 384 -10.43 9.48 1.31
N LEU A 385 -11.43 10.36 1.31
CA LEU A 385 -12.58 10.23 0.44
C LEU A 385 -12.19 10.37 -1.04
N GLN A 386 -11.32 11.33 -1.36
CA GLN A 386 -10.82 11.52 -2.72
C GLN A 386 -9.97 10.35 -3.22
N ALA A 387 -9.07 9.83 -2.38
CA ALA A 387 -8.21 8.68 -2.67
C ALA A 387 -9.03 7.38 -2.81
N ALA A 388 -9.99 7.16 -1.92
CA ALA A 388 -10.92 6.04 -2.02
C ALA A 388 -11.79 6.15 -3.27
N LEU A 389 -12.18 7.37 -3.66
CA LEU A 389 -12.95 7.62 -4.87
C LEU A 389 -12.11 7.40 -6.14
N SER A 390 -10.84 7.82 -6.16
CA SER A 390 -9.94 7.58 -7.30
C SER A 390 -9.63 6.09 -7.48
N LEU A 391 -9.34 5.36 -6.40
CA LEU A 391 -9.16 3.91 -6.42
C LEU A 391 -10.43 3.17 -6.85
N LYS A 392 -11.61 3.70 -6.50
CA LYS A 392 -12.88 3.13 -6.95
C LYS A 392 -13.15 3.39 -8.43
N ILE A 393 -12.88 4.62 -8.90
CA ILE A 393 -13.01 4.98 -10.32
C ILE A 393 -12.06 4.14 -11.17
N GLU A 394 -10.83 3.90 -10.71
CA GLU A 394 -9.85 3.08 -11.42
C GLU A 394 -10.28 1.61 -11.46
N LEU A 395 -10.73 1.05 -10.34
CA LEU A 395 -11.31 -0.31 -10.33
C LEU A 395 -12.53 -0.42 -11.24
N ASP A 396 -13.42 0.58 -11.22
CA ASP A 396 -14.60 0.63 -12.10
C ASP A 396 -14.19 0.74 -13.58
N ASN A 397 -13.09 1.41 -13.90
CA ASN A 397 -12.53 1.50 -15.25
C ASN A 397 -11.90 0.16 -15.67
N GLN A 398 -11.08 -0.47 -14.84
CA GLN A 398 -10.50 -1.78 -15.11
C GLN A 398 -11.58 -2.86 -15.29
N ILE A 399 -12.66 -2.82 -14.49
CA ILE A 399 -13.82 -3.69 -14.66
C ILE A 399 -14.50 -3.44 -16.01
N LYS A 400 -14.68 -2.17 -16.40
CA LYS A 400 -15.26 -1.82 -17.72
C LYS A 400 -14.38 -2.29 -18.87
N GLU A 401 -13.06 -2.13 -18.77
CA GLU A 401 -12.11 -2.58 -19.80
C GLU A 401 -12.10 -4.09 -19.94
N LYS A 402 -12.01 -4.84 -18.82
CA LYS A 402 -12.14 -6.31 -18.86
C LYS A 402 -13.48 -6.76 -19.41
N LYS A 403 -14.57 -6.05 -19.11
CA LYS A 403 -15.89 -6.35 -19.68
C LYS A 403 -15.90 -6.13 -21.19
N ALA A 404 -15.33 -5.02 -21.68
CA ALA A 404 -15.20 -4.75 -23.10
C ALA A 404 -14.33 -5.80 -23.83
N GLU A 405 -13.25 -6.25 -23.19
CA GLU A 405 -12.40 -7.33 -23.71
C GLU A 405 -13.17 -8.65 -23.81
N MET A 406 -13.92 -9.01 -22.76
CA MET A 406 -14.80 -10.18 -22.77
C MET A 406 -15.87 -10.11 -23.87
N ASP A 407 -16.50 -8.94 -24.05
CA ASP A 407 -17.50 -8.71 -25.10
C ASP A 407 -16.89 -8.86 -26.50
N LYS A 408 -15.68 -8.33 -26.71
CA LYS A 408 -14.94 -8.48 -27.97
C LYS A 408 -14.61 -9.95 -28.25
N LYS A 409 -14.18 -10.70 -27.24
CA LYS A 409 -13.91 -12.15 -27.36
C LYS A 409 -15.19 -12.92 -27.73
N SER A 410 -16.30 -12.60 -27.07
CA SER A 410 -17.62 -13.18 -27.37
C SER A 410 -18.06 -12.89 -28.81
N PHE A 411 -17.87 -11.66 -29.29
CA PHE A 411 -18.17 -11.27 -30.68
C PHE A 411 -17.40 -12.13 -31.70
N TYR A 412 -16.09 -12.33 -31.52
CA TYR A 412 -15.29 -13.16 -32.44
C TYR A 412 -15.68 -14.64 -32.41
N ILE A 413 -16.03 -15.18 -31.24
CA ILE A 413 -16.56 -16.55 -31.12
C ILE A 413 -17.87 -16.69 -31.92
N ASN A 414 -18.79 -15.73 -31.79
CA ASN A 414 -20.04 -15.76 -32.54
C ASN A 414 -19.82 -15.59 -34.05
N LEU A 415 -18.92 -14.68 -34.46
CA LEU A 415 -18.58 -14.48 -35.86
C LEU A 415 -17.99 -15.76 -36.49
N THR A 416 -17.09 -16.43 -35.79
CA THR A 416 -16.49 -17.69 -36.28
C THR A 416 -17.53 -18.80 -36.41
N LEU A 417 -18.50 -18.90 -35.47
CA LEU A 417 -19.63 -19.82 -35.58
C LEU A 417 -20.51 -19.54 -36.80
N VAL A 418 -20.86 -18.27 -37.04
CA VAL A 418 -21.66 -17.86 -38.21
C VAL A 418 -20.95 -18.20 -39.52
N LEU A 419 -19.65 -17.90 -39.62
CA LEU A 419 -18.84 -18.22 -40.80
C LEU A 419 -18.75 -19.74 -41.02
N ALA A 420 -18.60 -20.53 -39.96
CA ALA A 420 -18.60 -21.99 -40.06
C ALA A 420 -19.93 -22.53 -40.60
N VAL A 421 -21.07 -22.01 -40.12
CA VAL A 421 -22.40 -22.38 -40.63
C VAL A 421 -22.56 -22.01 -42.11
N LEU A 422 -22.10 -20.83 -42.53
CA LEU A 422 -22.13 -20.40 -43.93
C LEU A 422 -21.26 -21.31 -44.82
N LEU A 423 -20.07 -21.69 -44.36
CA LEU A 423 -19.20 -22.62 -45.09
C LEU A 423 -19.85 -23.99 -45.27
N ILE A 424 -20.51 -24.51 -44.23
CA ILE A 424 -21.28 -25.76 -44.31
C ILE A 424 -22.42 -25.63 -45.33
N ALA A 425 -23.17 -24.52 -45.31
CA ALA A 425 -24.25 -24.26 -46.25
C ALA A 425 -23.74 -24.19 -47.71
N VAL A 426 -22.61 -23.52 -47.95
CA VAL A 426 -21.96 -23.46 -49.26
C VAL A 426 -21.50 -24.85 -49.72
N ALA A 427 -20.89 -25.64 -48.84
CA ALA A 427 -20.47 -27.00 -49.14
C ALA A 427 -21.66 -27.90 -49.51
N ILE A 428 -22.78 -27.79 -48.78
CA ILE A 428 -24.04 -28.48 -49.10
C ILE A 428 -24.57 -28.05 -50.47
N TYR A 429 -24.60 -26.75 -50.75
CA TYR A 429 -25.06 -26.21 -52.03
C TYR A 429 -24.21 -26.67 -53.21
N LEU A 430 -22.87 -26.62 -53.08
CA LEU A 430 -21.95 -27.10 -54.11
C LEU A 430 -22.12 -28.61 -54.33
N SER A 431 -22.25 -29.40 -53.27
CA SER A 431 -22.52 -30.84 -53.34
C SER A 431 -23.83 -31.13 -54.06
N TYR A 432 -24.89 -30.38 -53.76
CA TYR A 432 -26.17 -30.46 -54.47
C TYR A 432 -26.01 -30.12 -55.95
N ARG A 433 -25.27 -29.06 -56.29
CA ARG A 433 -25.06 -28.64 -57.68
C ARG A 433 -24.30 -29.68 -58.50
N VAL A 434 -23.25 -30.28 -57.92
CA VAL A 434 -22.49 -31.37 -58.54
C VAL A 434 -23.38 -32.60 -58.74
N ARG A 435 -24.14 -33.02 -57.73
CA ARG A 435 -25.09 -34.15 -57.86
C ARG A 435 -26.12 -33.91 -58.96
N LYS A 436 -26.66 -32.69 -59.05
CA LYS A 436 -27.62 -32.31 -60.10
C LYS A 436 -27.01 -32.35 -61.50
N ALA A 437 -25.79 -31.86 -61.67
CA ALA A 437 -25.06 -31.93 -62.95
C ALA A 437 -24.75 -33.39 -63.33
N TYR A 438 -24.30 -34.20 -62.37
CA TYR A 438 -24.01 -35.60 -62.56
C TYR A 438 -25.25 -36.41 -62.94
N ALA A 439 -26.41 -36.13 -62.33
CA ALA A 439 -27.69 -36.73 -62.70
C ALA A 439 -28.09 -36.40 -64.15
N LYS A 440 -27.92 -35.15 -64.59
CA LYS A 440 -28.14 -34.77 -66.00
C LYS A 440 -27.21 -35.53 -66.95
N TYR A 441 -25.93 -35.65 -66.59
CA TYR A 441 -24.95 -36.42 -67.37
C TYR A 441 -25.32 -37.90 -67.48
N ILE A 442 -25.76 -38.53 -66.38
CA ILE A 442 -26.24 -39.92 -66.39
C ILE A 442 -27.44 -40.09 -67.31
N ASN A 443 -28.44 -39.20 -67.22
CA ASN A 443 -29.62 -39.27 -68.08
C ASN A 443 -29.25 -39.12 -69.56
N PHE A 444 -28.37 -38.16 -69.88
CA PHE A 444 -27.85 -37.99 -71.24
C PHE A 444 -27.13 -39.25 -71.74
N ARG A 445 -26.27 -39.86 -70.91
CA ARG A 445 -25.58 -41.11 -71.24
C ARG A 445 -26.55 -42.27 -71.47
N HIS A 446 -27.61 -42.37 -70.67
CA HIS A 446 -28.67 -43.38 -70.87
C HIS A 446 -29.40 -43.17 -72.19
N GLN A 447 -29.73 -41.92 -72.54
CA GLN A 447 -30.35 -41.59 -73.82
C GLN A 447 -29.45 -42.00 -74.99
N VAL A 448 -28.18 -41.58 -74.99
CA VAL A 448 -27.21 -41.94 -76.04
C VAL A 448 -27.06 -43.47 -76.16
N LYS A 449 -27.04 -44.21 -75.05
CA LYS A 449 -27.00 -45.68 -75.09
C LYS A 449 -28.26 -46.29 -75.69
N ALA A 450 -29.44 -45.73 -75.38
CA ALA A 450 -30.71 -46.18 -75.94
C ALA A 450 -30.75 -45.93 -77.44
N ASP A 451 -30.43 -44.70 -77.87
CA ASP A 451 -30.35 -44.30 -79.28
C ASP A 451 -29.34 -45.18 -80.05
N MET A 452 -28.18 -45.48 -79.45
CA MET A 452 -27.19 -46.36 -80.06
C MET A 452 -27.68 -47.81 -80.19
N LYS A 453 -28.44 -48.32 -79.20
CA LYS A 453 -29.04 -49.66 -79.27
C LYS A 453 -30.12 -49.74 -80.36
N GLU A 454 -30.92 -48.69 -80.49
CA GLU A 454 -31.91 -48.57 -81.56
C GLU A 454 -31.23 -48.53 -82.94
N ALA A 455 -30.17 -47.72 -83.10
CA ALA A 455 -29.39 -47.65 -84.33
C ALA A 455 -28.78 -49.00 -84.72
N VAL A 456 -28.21 -49.75 -83.76
CA VAL A 456 -27.68 -51.09 -84.00
C VAL A 456 -28.79 -52.04 -84.48
N ASN A 457 -29.96 -52.02 -83.83
CA ASN A 457 -31.09 -52.87 -84.22
C ASN A 457 -31.62 -52.55 -85.63
N VAL A 458 -31.63 -51.28 -86.02
CA VAL A 458 -31.97 -50.84 -87.38
C VAL A 458 -30.97 -51.37 -88.41
N VAL A 459 -29.67 -51.33 -88.10
CA VAL A 459 -28.61 -51.83 -88.99
C VAL A 459 -28.70 -53.35 -89.13
N GLU A 460 -28.90 -54.09 -88.04
CA GLU A 460 -29.00 -55.55 -88.06
C GLU A 460 -30.20 -56.05 -88.88
N ASN A 461 -31.34 -55.36 -88.79
CA ASN A 461 -32.57 -55.75 -89.51
C ASN A 461 -32.78 -54.98 -90.82
N TRP A 462 -31.75 -54.28 -91.33
CA TRP A 462 -31.89 -53.38 -92.48
C TRP A 462 -32.44 -54.07 -93.74
N SER A 463 -32.08 -55.33 -93.95
CA SER A 463 -32.54 -56.10 -95.12
C SER A 463 -34.04 -56.39 -95.10
N GLU A 464 -34.69 -56.35 -93.93
CA GLU A 464 -36.10 -56.67 -93.72
C GLU A 464 -37.02 -55.43 -93.80
N LEU A 465 -36.46 -54.22 -93.78
CA LEU A 465 -37.20 -52.96 -93.87
C LEU A 465 -37.65 -52.64 -95.30
N GLY A 466 -38.85 -52.07 -95.46
CA GLY A 466 -39.38 -51.57 -96.74
C GLY A 466 -38.66 -50.31 -97.25
N GLU A 467 -38.69 -50.07 -98.57
CA GLU A 467 -38.00 -48.94 -99.24
C GLU A 467 -38.39 -47.56 -98.70
N GLU A 468 -39.66 -47.37 -98.37
CA GLU A 468 -40.17 -46.09 -97.86
C GLU A 468 -39.60 -45.75 -96.47
N GLU A 469 -39.45 -46.77 -95.62
CA GLU A 469 -38.91 -46.63 -94.25
C GLU A 469 -37.39 -46.44 -94.26
N LYS A 470 -36.67 -47.11 -95.17
CA LYS A 470 -35.24 -46.88 -95.43
C LYS A 470 -34.96 -45.44 -95.85
N MET A 471 -35.77 -44.90 -96.78
CA MET A 471 -35.61 -43.52 -97.25
C MET A 471 -35.90 -42.48 -96.16
N ARG A 472 -36.88 -42.75 -95.28
CA ARG A 472 -37.14 -41.90 -94.12
C ARG A 472 -35.95 -41.86 -93.16
N LEU A 473 -35.40 -43.02 -92.79
CA LEU A 473 -34.27 -43.12 -91.87
C LEU A 473 -33.00 -42.46 -92.43
N LEU A 474 -32.71 -42.62 -93.72
CA LEU A 474 -31.59 -41.96 -94.40
C LEU A 474 -31.71 -40.42 -94.38
N ASN A 475 -32.94 -39.90 -94.46
CA ASN A 475 -33.21 -38.47 -94.34
C ASN A 475 -33.07 -37.96 -92.89
N GLU A 476 -33.45 -38.75 -91.89
CA GLU A 476 -33.25 -38.39 -90.47
C GLU A 476 -31.76 -38.34 -90.08
N VAL A 477 -30.94 -39.27 -90.59
CA VAL A 477 -29.47 -39.29 -90.35
C VAL A 477 -28.76 -38.09 -90.99
N ARG A 478 -29.30 -37.52 -92.06
CA ARG A 478 -28.75 -36.28 -92.66
C ARG A 478 -29.01 -35.02 -91.84
N PHE A 479 -29.95 -35.06 -90.89
CA PHE A 479 -30.43 -33.89 -90.14
C PHE A 479 -30.08 -33.88 -88.65
N ARG A 480 -29.70 -35.04 -88.08
CA ARG A 480 -29.13 -35.14 -86.73
C ARG A 480 -27.61 -35.07 -86.80
#